data_AF-A0A7S2KJS6-F1
#
_entry.id   AF-A0A7S2KJS6-F1
#
_cell.length_a   1.000
_cell.length_b   1.000
_cell.length_c   1.000
_cell.angle_alpha   90.00
_cell.angle_beta   90.00
_cell.angle_gamma   90.00
#
_symmetry.space_group_name_H-M   'P 1'
#
loop_
_entity.id
_entity.type
_entity.pdbx_description
1 polymer ?
#
loop_
_entity_poly.entity_id
_entity_poly.type
_entity_poly.pdbx_seq_one_letter_code
_entity_poly.pdbx_strand_id
1 'polypeptide(L)'
;RDSFMLDELLPPSSQSPMISVVAKNTGRGIQFNLVGGSESSISFRPLGDDIDNPSPSFRLIQFHMHHPSEHTISGRSYPLELHFVHSDNDGKVVVVAVLADYYSAERRRNNVQSAVVAAETPVI
;
A
#
# COMPACT_ATOMS: atom_id res chain seq x y z
N ARG A 1 -9.71 42.05 -33.77
CA ARG A 1 -9.23 42.16 -32.37
C ARG A 1 -10.40 41.70 -31.52
N ASP A 2 -10.11 40.90 -30.51
CA ASP A 2 -11.06 40.20 -29.62
C ASP A 2 -11.26 38.71 -29.96
N SER A 3 -10.16 37.96 -29.87
CA SER A 3 -10.21 36.53 -29.54
C SER A 3 -10.21 36.43 -28.01
N PHE A 4 -11.40 36.27 -27.44
CA PHE A 4 -11.59 36.02 -26.00
C PHE A 4 -10.96 34.67 -25.66
N MET A 5 -9.94 34.71 -24.80
CA MET A 5 -9.34 33.54 -24.16
C MET A 5 -10.43 32.84 -23.33
N LEU A 6 -10.82 31.64 -23.71
CA LEU A 6 -11.68 30.74 -22.92
C LEU A 6 -10.86 29.85 -21.96
N ASP A 7 -9.63 30.25 -21.63
CA ASP A 7 -8.74 29.47 -20.75
C ASP A 7 -8.79 29.91 -19.28
N GLU A 8 -9.67 30.84 -18.90
CA GLU A 8 -9.68 31.44 -17.55
C GLU A 8 -11.01 31.24 -16.79
N LEU A 9 -11.58 30.04 -16.82
CA LEU A 9 -12.74 29.70 -15.98
C LEU A 9 -12.74 28.29 -15.36
N LEU A 10 -11.59 27.61 -15.30
CA LEU A 10 -11.48 26.40 -14.47
C LEU A 10 -10.73 26.72 -13.18
N PRO A 11 -11.34 26.55 -11.98
CA PRO A 11 -10.62 26.70 -10.72
C PRO A 11 -9.49 25.67 -10.65
N PRO A 12 -8.35 25.95 -9.99
CA PRO A 12 -7.28 24.98 -9.79
C PRO A 12 -7.73 23.91 -8.79
N SER A 13 -8.52 22.95 -9.27
CA SER A 13 -8.97 21.78 -8.49
C SER A 13 -9.29 20.56 -9.36
N SER A 14 -8.77 20.50 -10.60
CA SER A 14 -8.98 19.35 -11.50
C SER A 14 -7.66 18.81 -12.08
N GLN A 15 -6.64 18.69 -11.24
CA GLN A 15 -5.68 17.61 -11.43
C GLN A 15 -5.98 16.64 -10.29
N SER A 16 -6.72 15.57 -10.59
CA SER A 16 -6.71 14.38 -9.74
C SER A 16 -5.24 14.10 -9.40
N PRO A 17 -4.89 13.79 -8.14
CA PRO A 17 -3.51 13.47 -7.82
C PRO A 17 -3.05 12.38 -8.77
N MET A 18 -2.14 12.70 -9.68
CA MET A 18 -1.54 11.72 -10.58
C MET A 18 -0.63 10.87 -9.70
N ILE A 19 -1.16 9.75 -9.22
CA ILE A 19 -0.35 8.70 -8.64
C ILE A 19 0.47 8.12 -9.79
N SER A 20 1.74 8.51 -9.85
CA SER A 20 2.68 7.90 -10.79
C SER A 20 3.28 6.67 -10.14
N VAL A 21 3.17 5.50 -10.78
CA VAL A 21 3.79 4.27 -10.27
C VAL A 21 5.09 4.02 -11.03
N VAL A 22 6.20 3.95 -10.29
CA VAL A 22 7.51 3.60 -10.86
C VAL A 22 7.89 2.19 -10.41
N ALA A 23 8.01 1.28 -11.37
CA ALA A 23 8.52 -0.07 -11.13
C ALA A 23 10.06 -0.07 -11.20
N LYS A 24 10.69 -0.68 -10.19
CA LYS A 24 12.15 -0.84 -10.10
C LYS A 24 12.47 -2.30 -9.85
N ASN A 25 13.36 -2.87 -10.66
CA ASN A 25 14.00 -4.15 -10.35
C ASN A 25 15.18 -3.88 -9.39
N THR A 26 15.15 -4.51 -8.22
CA THR A 26 16.15 -4.32 -7.16
C THR A 26 17.25 -5.38 -7.16
N GLY A 27 17.17 -6.38 -8.05
CA GLY A 27 17.98 -7.60 -7.98
C GLY A 27 17.52 -8.61 -6.91
N ARG A 28 16.56 -8.23 -6.06
CA ARG A 28 15.88 -9.10 -5.08
C ARG A 28 14.39 -9.28 -5.38
N GLY A 29 13.81 -8.38 -6.18
CA GLY A 29 12.42 -8.41 -6.58
C GLY A 29 12.04 -7.19 -7.41
N ILE A 30 10.74 -7.03 -7.66
CA ILE A 30 10.17 -5.83 -8.27
C ILE A 30 9.48 -5.01 -7.20
N GLN A 31 9.87 -3.74 -7.10
CA GLN A 31 9.26 -2.78 -6.19
C GLN A 31 8.55 -1.70 -6.99
N PHE A 32 7.36 -1.33 -6.54
CA PHE A 32 6.51 -0.31 -7.13
C PHE A 32 6.42 0.87 -6.15
N ASN A 33 6.89 2.03 -6.58
CA ASN A 33 6.86 3.24 -5.77
C ASN A 33 5.75 4.17 -6.25
N LEU A 34 5.00 4.75 -5.32
CA LEU A 34 3.97 5.74 -5.62
C LEU A 34 4.58 7.15 -5.51
N VAL A 35 4.66 7.84 -6.63
CA VAL A 35 5.16 9.22 -6.75
C VAL A 35 3.97 10.17 -6.83
N GLY A 36 4.02 11.26 -6.04
CA GLY A 36 2.89 12.17 -5.85
C GLY A 36 2.03 11.86 -4.61
N GLY A 37 2.39 10.81 -3.86
CA GLY A 37 1.63 10.34 -2.70
C GLY A 37 0.43 9.47 -3.11
N SER A 38 -0.27 8.93 -2.12
CA SER A 38 -1.51 8.19 -2.31
C SER A 38 -2.59 8.73 -1.39
N GLU A 39 -3.82 8.80 -1.88
CA GLU A 39 -5.01 8.99 -1.03
C GLU A 39 -5.34 7.71 -0.23
N SER A 40 -4.71 6.58 -0.58
CA SER A 40 -4.79 5.34 0.19
C SER A 40 -4.04 5.51 1.51
N SER A 41 -4.80 5.54 2.60
CA SER A 41 -4.26 5.55 3.95
C SER A 41 -4.91 4.46 4.78
N ILE A 42 -4.13 3.95 5.73
CA ILE A 42 -4.58 3.03 6.75
C ILE A 42 -4.27 3.63 8.10
N SER A 43 -5.15 3.43 9.08
CA SER A 43 -4.89 3.84 10.44
C SER A 43 -4.76 2.60 11.31
N PHE A 44 -3.71 2.58 12.12
CA PHE A 44 -3.48 1.55 13.13
C PHE A 44 -3.56 2.18 14.49
N ARG A 45 -4.29 1.50 15.38
CA ARG A 45 -4.34 1.86 16.79
C ARG A 45 -3.74 0.71 17.59
N PRO A 46 -2.60 0.93 18.26
CA PRO A 46 -2.13 0.04 19.31
C PRO A 46 -3.24 -0.24 20.34
N LEU A 47 -3.29 -1.47 20.84
CA LEU A 47 -4.18 -1.81 21.95
C LEU A 47 -3.76 -1.02 23.19
N GLY A 48 -4.71 -0.31 23.80
CA GLY A 48 -4.46 0.52 24.99
C GLY A 48 -4.30 2.02 24.70
N ASP A 49 -4.30 2.44 23.44
CA ASP A 49 -4.32 3.87 23.10
C ASP A 49 -5.67 4.51 23.42
N ASP A 50 -5.61 5.75 23.93
CA ASP A 50 -6.76 6.58 24.27
C ASP A 50 -7.69 6.79 23.06
N ILE A 51 -8.90 6.23 23.13
CA ILE A 51 -9.88 6.23 22.03
C ILE A 51 -10.28 7.63 21.58
N ASP A 52 -10.12 8.62 22.45
CA ASP A 52 -10.46 10.00 22.16
C ASP A 52 -9.36 10.73 21.37
N ASN A 53 -8.12 10.22 21.36
CA ASN A 53 -7.06 10.73 20.49
C ASN A 53 -7.19 10.20 19.06
N PRO A 54 -6.92 11.02 18.02
CA PRO A 54 -6.99 10.57 16.63
C PRO A 54 -5.93 9.52 16.34
N SER A 55 -6.32 8.47 15.60
CA SER A 55 -5.39 7.42 15.18
C SER A 55 -4.34 7.96 14.20
N PRO A 56 -3.07 7.55 14.32
CA PRO A 56 -2.08 7.89 13.30
C PRO A 56 -2.48 7.32 11.94
N SER A 57 -2.30 8.13 10.88
CA SER A 57 -2.59 7.77 9.50
C SER A 57 -1.29 7.49 8.75
N PHE A 58 -1.24 6.33 8.10
CA PHE A 58 -0.10 5.87 7.31
C PHE A 58 -0.50 5.82 5.83
N ARG A 59 0.18 6.60 4.99
CA ARG A 59 -0.08 6.63 3.54
C ARG A 59 0.74 5.56 2.84
N LEU A 60 0.17 4.90 1.83
CA LEU A 60 0.90 3.93 1.00
C LEU A 60 2.01 4.64 0.22
N ILE A 61 3.25 4.16 0.37
CA ILE A 61 4.41 4.75 -0.32
C ILE A 61 5.01 3.79 -1.36
N GLN A 62 4.96 2.48 -1.08
CA GLN A 62 5.45 1.47 -2.02
C GLN A 62 4.79 0.12 -1.75
N PHE A 63 4.85 -0.75 -2.75
CA PHE A 63 4.60 -2.16 -2.55
C PHE A 63 5.60 -3.02 -3.33
N HIS A 64 5.84 -4.22 -2.86
CA HIS A 64 6.69 -5.21 -3.52
C HIS A 64 6.19 -6.61 -3.23
N MET A 65 6.82 -7.59 -3.83
CA MET A 65 6.43 -8.99 -3.70
C MET A 65 7.62 -9.89 -3.44
N HIS A 66 7.38 -10.94 -2.66
CA HIS A 66 8.32 -12.01 -2.35
C HIS A 66 7.78 -13.34 -2.86
N HIS A 67 8.70 -14.19 -3.31
CA HIS A 67 8.43 -15.55 -3.74
C HIS A 67 9.56 -16.45 -3.20
N PRO A 68 9.25 -17.52 -2.44
CA PRO A 68 7.96 -17.81 -1.80
C PRO A 68 7.61 -16.76 -0.71
N SER A 69 6.48 -16.93 -0.01
CA SER A 69 6.12 -16.04 1.10
C SER A 69 7.17 -16.08 2.23
N GLU A 70 7.42 -14.93 2.83
CA GLU A 70 8.27 -14.80 4.02
C GLU A 70 7.49 -15.25 5.26
N HIS A 71 6.23 -14.84 5.38
CA HIS A 71 5.33 -15.27 6.43
C HIS A 71 4.76 -16.67 6.17
N THR A 72 4.46 -17.38 7.26
CA THR A 72 3.75 -18.66 7.21
C THR A 72 2.49 -18.61 8.07
N ILE A 73 1.45 -19.34 7.67
CA ILE A 73 0.26 -19.56 8.50
C ILE A 73 0.23 -21.03 8.88
N SER A 74 0.27 -21.30 10.19
CA SER A 74 0.32 -22.67 10.73
C SER A 74 1.47 -23.51 10.11
N GLY A 75 2.63 -22.87 9.88
CA GLY A 75 3.79 -23.51 9.26
C GLY A 75 3.71 -23.71 7.74
N ARG A 76 2.60 -23.33 7.08
CA ARG A 76 2.47 -23.35 5.62
C ARG A 76 3.01 -22.05 5.01
N SER A 77 4.01 -22.17 4.12
CA SER A 77 4.42 -21.11 3.21
C SER A 77 3.48 -21.04 1.99
N TYR A 78 3.29 -19.84 1.45
CA TYR A 78 2.45 -19.53 0.31
C TYR A 78 3.31 -19.23 -0.93
N PRO A 79 2.79 -19.47 -2.14
CA PRO A 79 3.50 -19.18 -3.39
C PRO A 79 3.97 -17.72 -3.56
N LEU A 80 3.22 -16.76 -2.99
CA LEU A 80 3.49 -15.34 -3.14
C LEU A 80 3.06 -14.56 -1.89
N GLU A 81 3.82 -13.52 -1.57
CA GLU A 81 3.47 -12.52 -0.56
C GLU A 81 3.64 -11.11 -1.13
N LEU A 82 2.63 -10.25 -0.96
CA LEU A 82 2.72 -8.82 -1.31
C LEU A 82 2.86 -7.99 -0.04
N HIS A 83 3.86 -7.12 0.00
CA HIS A 83 4.05 -6.13 1.06
C HIS A 83 3.57 -4.77 0.59
N PHE A 84 2.58 -4.20 1.28
CA PHE A 84 2.13 -2.82 1.10
C PHE A 84 2.68 -1.97 2.23
N VAL A 85 3.66 -1.13 1.90
CA VAL A 85 4.43 -0.35 2.88
C VAL A 85 3.85 1.05 2.98
N HIS A 86 3.45 1.42 4.19
CA HIS A 86 2.84 2.70 4.50
C HIS A 86 3.71 3.48 5.46
N SER A 87 3.70 4.82 5.38
CA SER A 87 4.41 5.68 6.33
C SER A 87 3.57 6.86 6.81
N ASP A 88 3.77 7.27 8.07
CA ASP A 88 3.22 8.52 8.59
C ASP A 88 4.14 9.73 8.28
N ASN A 89 3.77 10.91 8.79
CA ASN A 89 4.56 12.14 8.58
C ASN A 89 5.86 12.16 9.40
N ASP A 90 5.98 11.32 10.42
CA ASP A 90 7.18 11.19 11.26
C ASP A 90 8.14 10.11 10.72
N GLY A 91 7.77 9.45 9.61
CA GLY A 91 8.56 8.39 8.98
C GLY A 91 8.39 7.02 9.63
N LYS A 92 7.42 6.84 10.54
CA LYS A 92 7.09 5.51 11.07
C LYS A 92 6.44 4.69 9.97
N VAL A 93 6.77 3.42 9.91
CA VAL A 93 6.34 2.51 8.85
C VAL A 93 5.44 1.41 9.39
N VAL A 94 4.44 1.05 8.60
CA VAL A 94 3.64 -0.16 8.80
C VAL A 94 3.49 -0.92 7.48
N VAL A 95 3.55 -2.25 7.55
CA VAL A 95 3.45 -3.12 6.38
C VAL A 95 2.19 -3.98 6.48
N VAL A 96 1.37 -3.95 5.42
CA VAL A 96 0.29 -4.93 5.26
C VAL A 96 0.78 -6.01 4.31
N ALA A 97 0.88 -7.24 4.80
CA ALA A 97 1.26 -8.41 4.02
C ALA A 97 0.03 -9.17 3.53
N VAL A 98 -0.03 -9.47 2.23
CA VAL A 98 -1.09 -10.28 1.63
C VAL A 98 -0.49 -11.58 1.11
N LEU A 99 -0.94 -12.72 1.67
CA LEU A 99 -0.52 -14.04 1.24
C LEU A 99 -1.45 -14.55 0.13
N ALA A 100 -0.87 -14.89 -1.01
CA ALA A 100 -1.59 -15.38 -2.18
C ALA A 100 -1.24 -16.84 -2.48
N ASP A 101 -2.28 -17.63 -2.73
CA ASP A 101 -2.20 -19.04 -3.11
C ASP A 101 -2.46 -19.21 -4.61
N TYR A 102 -2.16 -20.38 -5.15
CA TYR A 102 -2.54 -20.68 -6.52
C TYR A 102 -4.05 -20.66 -6.67
N TYR A 103 -4.52 -20.11 -7.80
CA TYR A 103 -5.92 -20.18 -8.15
C TYR A 103 -6.35 -21.65 -8.28
N SER A 104 -7.48 -22.00 -7.66
CA SER A 104 -8.18 -23.26 -7.89
C SER A 104 -9.68 -23.01 -8.01
N ALA A 105 -10.30 -23.57 -9.04
CA ALA A 105 -11.73 -23.41 -9.29
C ALA A 105 -12.60 -23.97 -8.15
N GLU A 106 -12.06 -24.89 -7.36
CA GLU A 106 -12.70 -25.48 -6.19
C GLU A 106 -12.68 -24.53 -4.97
N ARG A 107 -11.66 -23.66 -4.84
CA ARG A 107 -11.54 -22.67 -3.74
C ARG A 107 -12.14 -21.29 -4.10
N ARG A 108 -13.14 -21.27 -4.99
CA ARG A 108 -13.83 -20.06 -5.52
C ARG A 108 -14.41 -19.09 -4.49
N ARG A 109 -14.34 -19.37 -3.18
CA ARG A 109 -14.94 -18.49 -2.16
C ARG A 109 -14.01 -17.39 -1.65
N ASN A 110 -12.67 -17.52 -1.67
CA ASN A 110 -11.77 -16.52 -1.11
C ASN A 110 -10.45 -16.42 -1.90
N ASN A 111 -10.38 -15.51 -2.87
CA ASN A 111 -9.21 -15.31 -3.74
C ASN A 111 -8.03 -14.67 -3.00
N VAL A 112 -8.32 -14.03 -1.86
CA VAL A 112 -7.37 -13.57 -0.85
C VAL A 112 -7.60 -14.47 0.37
N GLN A 113 -6.70 -15.41 0.63
CA GLN A 113 -6.91 -16.39 1.71
C GLN A 113 -6.62 -15.78 3.10
N SER A 114 -5.79 -14.74 3.17
CA SER A 114 -5.36 -14.15 4.44
C SER A 114 -4.56 -12.86 4.23
N ALA A 115 -4.91 -11.83 4.99
CA ALA A 115 -4.09 -10.63 5.17
C ALA A 115 -3.43 -10.70 6.55
N VAL A 116 -2.11 -10.60 6.59
CA VAL A 116 -1.34 -10.45 7.82
C VAL A 116 -1.01 -8.97 7.93
N VAL A 117 -1.47 -8.32 8.99
CA VAL A 117 -1.05 -6.96 9.31
C VAL A 117 0.14 -7.08 10.25
N ALA A 118 1.31 -6.68 9.79
CA ALA A 118 2.51 -6.66 10.60
C ALA A 118 2.97 -5.20 10.76
N ALA A 119 2.95 -4.68 11.99
CA ALA A 119 3.65 -3.45 12.30
C ALA A 119 5.16 -3.76 12.37
N GLU A 120 5.78 -3.94 11.21
CA GLU A 120 7.22 -4.16 11.12
C GLU A 120 7.93 -2.81 11.07
N THR A 121 8.84 -2.59 12.02
CA THR A 121 9.85 -1.55 11.87
C THR A 121 10.85 -2.02 10.81
N PRO A 122 11.01 -1.32 9.68
CA PRO A 122 12.00 -1.69 8.69
C PRO A 122 13.38 -1.64 9.35
N VAL A 123 14.09 -2.76 9.32
CA VAL A 123 15.54 -2.75 9.54
C VAL A 123 16.14 -2.14 8.27
N ILE A 124 16.64 -0.92 8.40
CA ILE A 124 17.32 -0.18 7.33
C ILE A 124 18.65 -0.87 7.00
#